data_AF-A0A2N9H7L6-F1
#
_entry.id   AF-A0A2N9H7L6-F1
#
_cell.length_a   1.000
_cell.length_b   1.000
_cell.length_c   1.000
_cell.angle_alpha   90.00
_cell.angle_beta   90.00
_cell.angle_gamma   90.00
#
_symmetry.space_group_name_H-M   'P 1'
#
loop_
_entity.id
_entity.type
_entity.pdbx_description
1 polymer ?
#
loop_
_entity_poly.entity_id
_entity_poly.type
_entity_poly.pdbx_seq_one_letter_code
_entity_poly.pdbx_strand_id
1 'polypeptide(L)'
;MESNPSIKTYPDIGYHAFGRKGRIIVSTFAYLELYLVPTGFLILEGDNLFKLFPNASLEVAGHYIGGKQIFIVGAGLVILPTMWLKDLRLLSFVSAGGILSCVILIGSILWVGVVDGVGFSGKGKLFELAGIPTAVSLYAFCYGAHSVFPTLYSSMKDKSQFSKVLFISFGLSTLSYILMAILGYLMFGQDVQSQVTLNLPTRLVSSKIAIYTTLVGPIAKYALIATPIAHAIERRLPRYYNNSS
;
A
#
# COMPACT_ATOMS: atom_id res chain seq x y z
N MET A 1 -25.39 -1.41 -2.42
CA MET A 1 -25.28 -2.35 -3.55
C MET A 1 -26.48 -3.30 -3.62
N GLU A 2 -27.05 -3.73 -2.49
CA GLU A 2 -28.29 -4.56 -2.49
C GLU A 2 -29.51 -3.83 -3.06
N SER A 3 -29.57 -2.50 -2.95
CA SER A 3 -30.68 -1.69 -3.45
C SER A 3 -30.67 -1.40 -4.95
N ASN A 4 -29.53 -1.59 -5.65
CA ASN A 4 -29.46 -1.35 -7.10
C ASN A 4 -28.37 -2.21 -7.80
N PRO A 5 -28.74 -3.22 -8.60
CA PRO A 5 -27.80 -4.13 -9.27
C PRO A 5 -26.95 -3.47 -10.38
N SER A 6 -27.22 -2.20 -10.73
CA SER A 6 -26.41 -1.45 -11.70
C SER A 6 -25.11 -0.88 -11.12
N ILE A 7 -24.95 -0.81 -9.79
CA ILE A 7 -23.74 -0.28 -9.15
C ILE A 7 -22.70 -1.39 -9.03
N LYS A 8 -21.68 -1.37 -9.89
CA LYS A 8 -20.62 -2.39 -9.94
C LYS A 8 -19.23 -1.85 -9.66
N THR A 9 -19.03 -0.54 -9.80
CA THR A 9 -17.74 0.13 -9.61
C THR A 9 -17.91 1.43 -8.83
N TYR A 10 -16.84 1.93 -8.23
CA TYR A 10 -16.88 3.18 -7.45
C TYR A 10 -17.36 4.40 -8.28
N PRO A 11 -16.96 4.57 -9.56
CA PRO A 11 -17.53 5.61 -10.42
C PRO A 11 -19.04 5.50 -10.68
N ASP A 12 -19.63 4.29 -10.61
CA ASP A 12 -21.08 4.13 -10.79
C ASP A 12 -21.85 4.74 -9.61
N ILE A 13 -21.26 4.73 -8.40
CA ILE A 13 -21.81 5.43 -7.23
C ILE A 13 -21.86 6.94 -7.52
N GLY A 14 -20.79 7.51 -8.08
CA GLY A 14 -20.75 8.91 -8.49
C GLY A 14 -21.79 9.27 -9.57
N TYR A 15 -22.07 8.35 -10.49
CA TYR A 15 -23.12 8.51 -11.49
C TYR A 15 -24.52 8.54 -10.86
N HIS A 16 -24.79 7.65 -9.91
CA HIS A 16 -26.09 7.60 -9.24
C HIS A 16 -26.34 8.81 -8.34
N ALA A 17 -25.29 9.34 -7.69
CA ALA A 17 -25.43 10.50 -6.80
C ALA A 17 -25.50 11.84 -7.55
N PHE A 18 -24.71 12.03 -8.60
CA PHE A 18 -24.54 13.35 -9.25
C PHE A 18 -24.56 13.30 -10.80
N GLY A 19 -25.06 12.21 -11.38
CA GLY A 19 -25.16 12.02 -12.82
C GLY A 19 -23.80 11.95 -13.53
N ARG A 20 -23.77 12.31 -14.82
CA ARG A 20 -22.59 12.18 -15.68
C ARG A 20 -21.38 12.97 -15.17
N LYS A 21 -21.59 14.16 -14.59
CA LYS A 21 -20.51 14.98 -14.02
C LYS A 21 -19.86 14.28 -12.80
N GLY A 22 -20.67 13.74 -11.90
CA GLY A 22 -20.18 12.95 -10.76
C GLY A 22 -19.35 11.75 -11.18
N ARG A 23 -19.81 11.02 -12.21
CA ARG A 23 -19.06 9.89 -12.76
C ARG A 23 -17.68 10.30 -13.26
N ILE A 24 -17.58 11.40 -13.99
CA ILE A 24 -16.29 11.89 -14.52
C ILE A 24 -15.35 12.25 -13.37
N ILE A 25 -15.80 13.05 -12.41
CA ILE A 25 -14.98 13.48 -11.27
C ILE A 25 -14.46 12.27 -10.48
N VAL A 26 -15.36 11.35 -10.09
CA VAL A 26 -14.99 10.15 -9.33
C VAL A 26 -14.04 9.25 -10.13
N SER A 27 -14.26 9.11 -11.44
CA SER A 27 -13.35 8.34 -12.31
C SER A 27 -11.95 8.96 -12.35
N THR A 28 -11.84 10.27 -12.50
CA THR A 28 -10.55 10.97 -12.55
C THR A 28 -9.76 10.75 -11.26
N PHE A 29 -10.37 10.96 -10.09
CA PHE A 29 -9.70 10.73 -8.81
C PHE A 29 -9.33 9.26 -8.61
N ALA A 30 -10.23 8.32 -8.96
CA ALA A 30 -9.94 6.90 -8.86
C ALA A 30 -8.76 6.49 -9.75
N TYR A 31 -8.67 6.97 -11.00
CA TYR A 31 -7.54 6.66 -11.87
C TYR A 31 -6.23 7.31 -11.41
N LEU A 32 -6.28 8.53 -10.89
CA LEU A 32 -5.11 9.17 -10.28
C LEU A 32 -4.62 8.38 -9.07
N GLU A 33 -5.51 7.93 -8.19
CA GLU A 33 -5.16 7.09 -7.04
C GLU A 33 -4.54 5.76 -7.48
N LEU A 34 -5.14 5.11 -8.49
CA LEU A 34 -4.63 3.87 -9.08
C LEU A 34 -3.26 4.03 -9.74
N TYR A 35 -2.83 5.25 -10.08
CA TYR A 35 -1.47 5.51 -10.59
C TYR A 35 -0.51 5.91 -9.47
N LEU A 36 -0.93 6.81 -8.59
CA LEU A 36 -0.08 7.40 -7.55
C LEU A 36 0.24 6.41 -6.43
N VAL A 37 -0.72 5.57 -6.01
CA VAL A 37 -0.51 4.57 -4.93
C VAL A 37 0.57 3.55 -5.35
N PRO A 38 0.48 2.88 -6.51
CA PRO A 38 1.56 2.06 -7.04
C PRO A 38 2.91 2.78 -7.12
N THR A 39 2.93 3.99 -7.67
CA THR A 39 4.16 4.77 -7.81
C THR A 39 4.83 5.01 -6.45
N GLY A 40 4.04 5.35 -5.42
CA GLY A 40 4.54 5.51 -4.05
C GLY A 40 5.15 4.23 -3.48
N PHE A 41 4.56 3.07 -3.77
CA PHE A 41 5.13 1.78 -3.39
C PHE A 41 6.47 1.49 -4.09
N LEU A 42 6.63 1.82 -5.38
CA LEU A 42 7.93 1.64 -6.05
C LEU A 42 9.01 2.56 -5.47
N ILE A 43 8.64 3.79 -5.11
CA ILE A 43 9.55 4.71 -4.43
C ILE A 43 9.97 4.13 -3.08
N LEU A 44 9.02 3.56 -2.31
CA LEU A 44 9.29 2.88 -1.05
C LEU A 44 10.24 1.68 -1.22
N GLU A 45 10.02 0.83 -2.21
CA GLU A 45 10.94 -0.27 -2.55
C GLU A 45 12.34 0.25 -2.87
N GLY A 46 12.41 1.24 -3.78
CA GLY A 46 13.67 1.84 -4.22
C GLY A 46 14.47 2.49 -3.10
N ASP A 47 13.80 3.22 -2.21
CA ASP A 47 14.40 3.87 -1.05
C ASP A 47 14.96 2.86 -0.04
N ASN A 48 14.20 1.82 0.27
CA ASN A 48 14.63 0.79 1.23
C ASN A 48 15.75 -0.09 0.66
N LEU A 49 15.68 -0.46 -0.61
CA LEU A 49 16.74 -1.23 -1.27
C LEU A 49 18.02 -0.42 -1.42
N PHE A 50 17.93 0.86 -1.79
CA PHE A 50 19.10 1.74 -1.86
C PHE A 50 19.74 1.93 -0.47
N LYS A 51 18.92 2.00 0.59
CA LYS A 51 19.44 2.02 1.96
C LYS A 51 20.22 0.76 2.35
N LEU A 52 19.79 -0.42 1.88
CA LEU A 52 20.50 -1.68 2.11
C LEU A 52 21.78 -1.80 1.28
N PHE A 53 21.76 -1.26 0.05
CA PHE A 53 22.83 -1.38 -0.93
C PHE A 53 23.22 0.00 -1.52
N PRO A 54 23.80 0.91 -0.71
CA PRO A 54 24.03 2.30 -1.12
C PRO A 54 25.08 2.45 -2.23
N ASN A 55 25.94 1.44 -2.42
CA ASN A 55 26.99 1.45 -3.44
C ASN A 55 26.54 0.84 -4.77
N ALA A 56 25.26 0.46 -4.91
CA ALA A 56 24.74 -0.06 -6.16
C ALA A 56 24.72 1.06 -7.21
N SER A 57 25.43 0.86 -8.31
CA SER A 57 25.37 1.69 -9.51
C SER A 57 25.48 0.79 -10.74
N LEU A 58 24.86 1.21 -11.83
CA LEU A 58 24.90 0.49 -13.10
C LEU A 58 25.14 1.50 -14.20
N GLU A 59 26.18 1.26 -14.98
CA GLU A 59 26.43 1.97 -16.22
C GLU A 59 25.88 1.12 -17.35
N VAL A 60 24.85 1.63 -18.03
CA VAL A 60 24.22 0.95 -19.18
C VAL A 60 24.35 1.84 -20.39
N ALA A 61 25.02 1.35 -21.44
CA ALA A 61 25.18 2.06 -22.71
C ALA A 61 25.75 3.49 -22.57
N GLY A 62 26.70 3.71 -21.64
CA GLY A 62 27.33 5.01 -21.39
C GLY A 62 26.48 6.00 -20.57
N HIS A 63 25.31 5.58 -20.09
CA HIS A 63 24.49 6.35 -19.16
C HIS A 63 24.61 5.80 -17.73
N TYR A 64 24.99 6.68 -16.80
CA TYR A 64 25.07 6.35 -15.39
C TYR A 64 23.67 6.39 -14.76
N ILE A 65 23.15 5.24 -14.35
CA ILE A 65 21.87 5.14 -13.66
C ILE A 65 22.16 5.09 -12.16
N GLY A 66 21.57 6.02 -11.41
CA GLY A 66 21.72 6.05 -9.94
C GLY A 66 21.11 4.81 -9.27
N GLY A 67 21.69 4.40 -8.14
CA GLY A 67 21.29 3.20 -7.38
C GLY A 67 19.80 3.14 -7.07
N LYS A 68 19.19 4.26 -6.66
CA LYS A 68 17.76 4.34 -6.37
C LYS A 68 16.90 4.03 -7.59
N GLN A 69 17.24 4.56 -8.77
CA GLN A 69 16.50 4.34 -10.01
C GLN A 69 16.55 2.86 -10.44
N ILE A 70 17.71 2.21 -10.27
CA ILE A 70 17.88 0.79 -10.57
C ILE A 70 16.95 -0.05 -9.71
N PHE A 71 16.89 0.23 -8.40
CA PHE A 71 16.00 -0.51 -7.49
C PHE A 71 14.52 -0.25 -7.76
N ILE A 72 14.13 0.97 -8.12
CA ILE A 72 12.75 1.29 -8.53
C ILE A 72 12.35 0.47 -9.76
N VAL A 73 13.20 0.46 -10.80
CA VAL A 73 12.94 -0.30 -12.03
C VAL A 73 12.93 -1.80 -11.76
N GLY A 74 13.90 -2.30 -10.99
CA GLY A 74 13.99 -3.72 -10.61
C GLY A 74 12.77 -4.19 -9.82
N ALA A 75 12.33 -3.42 -8.82
CA ALA A 75 11.12 -3.72 -8.06
C ALA A 75 9.89 -3.76 -8.97
N GLY A 76 9.77 -2.81 -9.91
CA GLY A 76 8.71 -2.82 -10.92
C GLY A 76 8.70 -4.11 -11.75
N LEU A 77 9.86 -4.57 -12.21
CA LEU A 77 9.97 -5.81 -12.98
C LEU A 77 9.61 -7.07 -12.16
N VAL A 78 9.93 -7.09 -10.87
CA VAL A 78 9.60 -8.21 -9.96
C VAL A 78 8.11 -8.23 -9.61
N ILE A 79 7.51 -7.05 -9.43
CA ILE A 79 6.09 -6.90 -9.08
C ILE A 79 5.19 -7.13 -10.29
N LEU A 80 5.63 -6.76 -11.50
CA LEU A 80 4.80 -6.84 -12.70
C LEU A 80 4.16 -8.23 -12.95
N PRO A 81 4.88 -9.37 -12.80
CA PRO A 81 4.28 -10.70 -12.89
C PRO A 81 3.15 -10.96 -11.89
N THR A 82 3.18 -10.35 -10.71
CA THR A 82 2.15 -10.57 -9.69
C THR A 82 0.82 -9.91 -10.08
N MET A 83 0.83 -8.93 -10.98
CA MET A 83 -0.38 -8.32 -11.53
C MET A 83 -1.16 -9.27 -12.47
N TRP A 84 -0.51 -10.32 -12.99
CA TRP A 84 -1.17 -11.32 -13.83
C TRP A 84 -1.85 -12.44 -13.02
N LEU A 85 -1.75 -12.41 -11.69
CA LEU A 85 -2.43 -13.37 -10.81
C LEU A 85 -3.93 -13.09 -10.79
N LYS A 86 -4.69 -13.94 -11.50
CA LYS A 86 -6.16 -13.84 -11.59
C LYS A 86 -6.91 -14.54 -10.45
N ASP A 87 -6.20 -15.32 -9.62
CA ASP A 87 -6.85 -16.15 -8.58
C ASP A 87 -6.94 -15.42 -7.23
N LEU A 88 -8.17 -15.05 -6.85
CA LEU A 88 -8.50 -14.44 -5.56
C LEU A 88 -8.15 -15.32 -4.35
N ARG A 89 -8.05 -16.65 -4.50
CA ARG A 89 -7.61 -17.54 -3.41
C ARG A 89 -6.13 -17.33 -3.11
N LEU A 90 -5.30 -17.27 -4.14
CA LEU A 90 -3.87 -16.99 -3.98
C LEU A 90 -3.66 -15.60 -3.35
N LEU A 91 -4.50 -14.64 -3.75
CA LEU A 91 -4.52 -13.29 -3.21
C LEU A 91 -4.86 -13.24 -1.71
N SER A 92 -5.72 -14.14 -1.23
CA SER A 92 -6.03 -14.27 0.20
C SER A 92 -4.85 -14.76 1.03
N PHE A 93 -4.06 -15.72 0.52
CA PHE A 93 -2.82 -16.17 1.16
C PHE A 93 -1.76 -15.07 1.16
N VAL A 94 -1.60 -14.36 0.04
CA VAL A 94 -0.69 -13.21 -0.08
C VAL A 94 -1.09 -12.09 0.91
N SER A 95 -2.39 -11.86 1.08
CA SER A 95 -2.92 -10.89 2.05
C SER A 95 -2.64 -11.31 3.51
N ALA A 96 -2.80 -12.59 3.83
CA ALA A 96 -2.44 -13.11 5.15
C ALA A 96 -0.94 -12.95 5.44
N GLY A 97 -0.09 -13.18 4.44
CA GLY A 97 1.34 -12.85 4.50
C GLY A 97 1.59 -11.38 4.79
N GLY A 98 0.85 -10.47 4.14
CA GLY A 98 0.93 -9.03 4.41
C GLY A 98 0.58 -8.65 5.85
N ILE A 99 -0.41 -9.30 6.48
CA ILE A 99 -0.74 -9.08 7.90
C ILE A 99 0.42 -9.54 8.79
N LEU A 100 0.98 -10.71 8.51
CA LEU A 100 2.14 -11.22 9.25
C LEU A 100 3.34 -10.27 9.10
N SER A 101 3.59 -9.74 7.89
CA SER A 101 4.62 -8.73 7.64
C SER A 101 4.37 -7.47 8.47
N CYS A 102 3.14 -6.99 8.60
CA CYS A 102 2.84 -5.84 9.46
C CYS A 102 3.20 -6.11 10.93
N VAL A 103 2.87 -7.30 11.46
CA VAL A 103 3.21 -7.69 12.83
C VAL A 103 4.73 -7.77 13.03
N ILE A 104 5.43 -8.42 12.09
CA ILE A 104 6.90 -8.54 12.13
C ILE A 104 7.56 -7.15 12.06
N LEU A 105 7.04 -6.25 11.23
CA LEU A 105 7.56 -4.90 11.09
C LEU A 105 7.43 -4.11 12.40
N ILE A 106 6.25 -4.09 13.01
CA ILE A 106 6.02 -3.40 14.29
C ILE A 106 6.91 -4.01 15.38
N GLY A 107 6.95 -5.34 15.47
CA GLY A 107 7.79 -6.04 16.45
C GLY A 107 9.28 -5.75 16.27
N SER A 108 9.75 -5.70 15.02
CA SER A 108 11.16 -5.39 14.71
C SER A 108 11.51 -3.95 15.07
N ILE A 109 10.64 -2.98 14.79
CA ILE A 109 10.87 -1.57 15.15
C ILE A 109 10.86 -1.40 16.67
N LEU A 110 9.91 -2.03 17.37
CA LEU A 110 9.88 -2.04 18.83
C LEU A 110 11.17 -2.64 19.41
N TRP A 111 11.64 -3.76 18.84
CA TRP A 111 12.89 -4.40 19.26
C TRP A 111 14.10 -3.49 19.05
N VAL A 112 14.19 -2.81 17.91
CA VAL A 112 15.25 -1.82 17.63
C VAL A 112 15.25 -0.70 18.69
N GLY A 113 14.07 -0.23 19.07
CA GLY A 113 13.91 0.82 20.08
C GLY A 113 14.28 0.36 21.49
N VAL A 114 13.77 -0.79 21.93
CA VAL A 114 13.91 -1.29 23.31
C VAL A 114 15.24 -1.98 23.56
N VAL A 115 15.67 -2.87 22.65
CA VAL A 115 16.76 -3.82 22.89
C VAL A 115 18.06 -3.37 22.25
N ASP A 116 18.01 -2.91 21.00
CA ASP A 116 19.23 -2.54 20.26
C ASP A 116 19.73 -1.11 20.55
N GLY A 117 19.10 -0.43 21.51
CA GLY A 117 19.60 0.82 22.06
C GLY A 117 19.39 2.06 21.19
N VAL A 118 18.52 2.02 20.17
CA VAL A 118 18.08 3.25 19.50
C VAL A 118 17.29 4.15 20.47
N GLY A 119 16.53 3.52 21.38
CA GLY A 119 15.83 4.21 22.45
C GLY A 119 14.62 5.02 21.98
N PHE A 120 13.99 5.69 22.95
CA PHE A 120 12.79 6.50 22.76
C PHE A 120 13.03 7.92 23.25
N SER A 121 14.07 8.56 22.70
CA SER A 121 14.51 9.91 23.09
C SER A 121 14.35 10.93 21.97
N GLY A 122 13.52 10.62 20.96
CA GLY A 122 13.15 11.52 19.88
C GLY A 122 12.56 12.82 20.45
N LYS A 123 13.12 13.95 20.03
CA LYS A 123 12.66 15.28 20.43
C LYS A 123 11.86 15.91 19.30
N GLY A 124 10.81 16.62 19.64
CA GLY A 124 9.99 17.30 18.66
C GLY A 124 8.85 18.10 19.28
N LYS A 125 8.14 18.83 18.42
CA LYS A 125 6.88 19.49 18.79
C LYS A 125 5.75 18.47 18.72
N LEU A 126 4.86 18.48 19.70
CA LEU A 126 3.65 17.63 19.68
C LEU A 126 2.60 18.13 18.70
N PHE A 127 2.60 19.44 18.41
CA PHE A 127 1.63 20.06 17.53
C PHE A 127 2.29 21.12 16.65
N GLU A 128 2.02 21.05 15.35
CA GLU A 128 2.52 21.99 14.35
C GLU A 128 1.47 22.23 13.28
N LEU A 129 0.92 23.45 13.25
CA LEU A 129 -0.14 23.85 12.32
C LEU A 129 0.26 23.64 10.85
N ALA A 130 1.52 23.91 10.51
CA ALA A 130 2.05 23.71 9.16
C ALA A 130 2.06 22.22 8.74
N GLY A 131 2.09 21.29 9.69
CA GLY A 131 2.07 19.85 9.43
C GLY A 131 0.67 19.25 9.25
N ILE A 132 -0.39 19.98 9.62
CA ILE A 132 -1.78 19.48 9.56
C ILE A 132 -2.18 19.04 8.14
N PRO A 133 -1.93 19.81 7.07
CA PRO A 133 -2.32 19.38 5.71
C PRO A 133 -1.67 18.06 5.30
N THR A 134 -0.38 17.87 5.64
CA THR A 134 0.36 16.65 5.37
C THR A 134 -0.14 15.47 6.20
N ALA A 135 -0.43 15.69 7.49
CA ALA A 135 -0.99 14.65 8.35
C ALA A 135 -2.38 14.20 7.87
N VAL A 136 -3.25 15.15 7.49
CA VAL A 136 -4.58 14.87 6.97
C VAL A 136 -4.51 14.13 5.63
N SER A 137 -3.59 14.50 4.73
CA SER A 137 -3.45 13.81 3.44
C SER A 137 -2.91 12.38 3.60
N LEU A 138 -1.92 12.17 4.47
CA LEU A 138 -1.43 10.83 4.81
C LEU A 138 -2.50 9.98 5.49
N TYR A 139 -3.29 10.56 6.39
CA TYR A 139 -4.43 9.89 7.01
C TYR A 139 -5.45 9.46 5.95
N ALA A 140 -5.87 10.38 5.07
CA ALA A 140 -6.81 10.07 3.99
C ALA A 140 -6.28 8.96 3.06
N PHE A 141 -4.99 9.01 2.71
CA PHE A 141 -4.31 7.98 1.92
C PHE A 141 -4.34 6.61 2.61
N CYS A 142 -4.02 6.53 3.90
CA CYS A 142 -3.98 5.29 4.67
C CYS A 142 -5.33 4.56 4.76
N TYR A 143 -6.44 5.28 4.63
CA TYR A 143 -7.81 4.73 4.65
C TYR A 143 -8.46 4.68 3.26
N GLY A 144 -7.70 4.92 2.19
CA GLY A 144 -8.13 4.80 0.80
C GLY A 144 -8.39 3.34 0.38
N ALA A 145 -9.58 2.82 0.70
CA ALA A 145 -10.00 1.46 0.31
C ALA A 145 -11.32 1.44 -0.48
N HIS A 146 -11.87 2.61 -0.77
CA HIS A 146 -13.20 2.77 -1.35
C HIS A 146 -13.31 2.19 -2.78
N SER A 147 -12.19 2.17 -3.53
CA SER A 147 -12.12 1.60 -4.88
C SER A 147 -12.22 0.06 -4.89
N VAL A 148 -11.75 -0.61 -3.83
CA VAL A 148 -11.75 -2.08 -3.72
C VAL A 148 -12.99 -2.63 -3.04
N PHE A 149 -13.72 -1.82 -2.26
CA PHE A 149 -14.92 -2.23 -1.53
C PHE A 149 -15.99 -2.92 -2.39
N PRO A 150 -16.36 -2.43 -3.59
CA PRO A 150 -17.35 -3.10 -4.43
C PRO A 150 -16.93 -4.52 -4.82
N THR A 151 -15.66 -4.70 -5.19
CA THR A 151 -15.08 -5.99 -5.58
C THR A 151 -14.99 -6.93 -4.38
N LEU A 152 -14.61 -6.42 -3.22
CA LEU A 152 -14.58 -7.19 -1.97
C LEU A 152 -15.98 -7.68 -1.60
N TYR A 153 -16.96 -6.77 -1.59
CA TYR A 153 -18.35 -7.08 -1.29
C TYR A 153 -18.93 -8.13 -2.25
N SER A 154 -18.67 -8.02 -3.57
CA SER A 154 -19.17 -9.00 -4.54
C SER A 154 -18.50 -10.37 -4.41
N SER A 155 -17.29 -10.44 -3.84
CA SER A 155 -16.51 -11.68 -3.70
C SER A 155 -16.80 -12.42 -2.39
N MET A 156 -17.49 -11.80 -1.42
CA MET A 156 -17.84 -12.45 -0.15
C MET A 156 -18.95 -13.49 -0.33
N LYS A 157 -18.74 -14.69 0.23
CA LYS A 157 -19.75 -15.76 0.27
C LYS A 157 -20.99 -15.33 1.07
N ASP A 158 -20.77 -14.68 2.21
CA ASP A 158 -21.83 -14.11 3.05
C ASP A 158 -21.65 -12.59 3.14
N LYS A 159 -22.53 -11.86 2.44
CA LYS A 159 -22.50 -10.39 2.35
C LYS A 159 -22.94 -9.70 3.64
N SER A 160 -23.68 -10.39 4.53
CA SER A 160 -24.11 -9.83 5.82
C SER A 160 -22.92 -9.50 6.73
N GLN A 161 -21.80 -10.21 6.55
CA GLN A 161 -20.57 -10.00 7.32
C GLN A 161 -19.74 -8.81 6.86
N PHE A 162 -20.07 -8.17 5.73
CA PHE A 162 -19.24 -7.11 5.14
C PHE A 162 -18.94 -5.98 6.12
N SER A 163 -19.97 -5.45 6.81
CA SER A 163 -19.80 -4.37 7.79
C SER A 163 -18.92 -4.80 8.97
N LYS A 164 -19.06 -6.05 9.45
CA LYS A 164 -18.24 -6.58 10.54
C LYS A 164 -16.78 -6.71 10.12
N VAL A 165 -16.52 -7.23 8.91
CA VAL A 165 -15.17 -7.34 8.34
C VAL A 165 -14.54 -5.96 8.20
N LEU A 166 -15.27 -4.96 7.69
CA LEU A 166 -14.77 -3.59 7.60
C LEU A 166 -14.41 -3.02 8.97
N PHE A 167 -15.29 -3.13 9.96
CA PHE A 167 -15.04 -2.56 11.29
C PHE A 167 -13.80 -3.17 11.95
N ILE A 168 -13.66 -4.49 11.89
CA ILE A 168 -12.47 -5.19 12.43
C ILE A 168 -11.21 -4.79 11.66
N SER A 169 -11.24 -4.79 10.32
CA SER A 169 -10.07 -4.49 9.50
C SER A 169 -9.59 -3.06 9.68
N PHE A 170 -10.52 -2.10 9.75
CA PHE A 170 -10.19 -0.70 9.99
C PHE A 170 -9.70 -0.47 11.43
N GLY A 171 -10.28 -1.15 12.42
CA GLY A 171 -9.81 -1.10 13.80
C GLY A 171 -8.37 -1.60 13.93
N LEU A 172 -8.05 -2.76 13.35
CA LEU A 172 -6.69 -3.32 13.34
C LEU A 172 -5.69 -2.42 12.58
N SER A 173 -6.11 -1.86 11.45
CA SER A 173 -5.27 -0.92 10.68
C SER A 173 -4.99 0.36 11.49
N THR A 174 -6.01 0.92 12.13
CA THR A 174 -5.89 2.10 13.00
C THR A 174 -4.92 1.85 14.15
N LEU A 175 -5.06 0.72 14.83
CA LEU A 175 -4.16 0.33 15.91
C LEU A 175 -2.72 0.23 15.42
N SER A 176 -2.51 -0.43 14.27
CA SER A 176 -1.18 -0.60 13.67
C SER A 176 -0.55 0.74 13.28
N TYR A 177 -1.34 1.65 12.72
CA TYR A 177 -0.88 3.00 12.37
C TYR A 177 -0.54 3.84 13.59
N ILE A 178 -1.36 3.80 14.64
CA ILE A 178 -1.10 4.51 15.91
C ILE A 178 0.18 3.97 16.54
N LEU A 179 0.35 2.65 16.62
CA LEU A 179 1.56 2.03 17.17
C LEU A 179 2.80 2.47 16.39
N MET A 180 2.75 2.41 15.06
CA MET A 180 3.88 2.84 14.23
C MET A 180 4.18 4.34 14.37
N ALA A 181 3.15 5.18 14.43
CA ALA A 181 3.30 6.62 14.60
C ALA A 181 3.93 6.95 15.96
N ILE A 182 3.47 6.32 17.04
CA ILE A 182 4.04 6.48 18.39
C ILE A 182 5.50 6.01 18.40
N LEU A 183 5.79 4.81 17.89
CA LEU A 183 7.16 4.28 17.88
C LEU A 183 8.10 5.17 17.05
N GLY A 184 7.71 5.52 15.82
CA GLY A 184 8.53 6.37 14.95
C GLY A 184 8.79 7.75 15.55
N TYR A 185 7.77 8.38 16.13
CA TYR A 185 7.92 9.68 16.78
C TYR A 185 8.77 9.61 18.05
N LEU A 186 8.55 8.61 18.90
CA LEU A 186 9.34 8.44 20.13
C LEU A 186 10.81 8.09 19.84
N MET A 187 11.08 7.34 18.76
CA MET A 187 12.45 6.99 18.37
C MET A 187 13.19 8.14 17.68
N PHE A 188 12.52 8.84 16.76
CA PHE A 188 13.20 9.78 15.84
C PHE A 188 12.74 11.23 15.93
N GLY A 189 11.62 11.51 16.60
CA GLY A 189 11.11 12.87 16.78
C GLY A 189 10.89 13.60 15.46
N GLN A 190 11.41 14.83 15.37
CA GLN A 190 11.34 15.64 14.14
C GLN A 190 12.25 15.16 13.00
N ASP A 191 13.21 14.27 13.28
CA ASP A 191 14.14 13.73 12.29
C ASP A 191 13.57 12.51 11.56
N VAL A 192 12.31 12.12 11.85
CA VAL A 192 11.63 11.04 11.14
C VAL A 192 11.56 11.36 9.64
N GLN A 193 12.07 10.45 8.83
CA GLN A 193 12.06 10.54 7.39
C GLN A 193 10.67 10.20 6.84
N SER A 194 10.50 10.31 5.52
CA SER A 194 9.26 9.92 4.83
C SER A 194 8.83 8.48 5.10
N GLN A 195 9.77 7.62 5.52
CA GLN A 195 9.54 6.25 5.92
C GLN A 195 10.38 5.97 7.17
N VAL A 196 9.76 5.43 8.22
CA VAL A 196 10.45 5.13 9.49
C VAL A 196 11.63 4.16 9.31
N THR A 197 11.55 3.27 8.32
CA THR A 197 12.61 2.32 7.98
C THR A 197 13.88 3.02 7.51
N LEU A 198 13.77 4.22 6.94
CA LEU A 198 14.91 5.00 6.49
C LEU A 198 15.71 5.61 7.65
N ASN A 199 15.12 5.73 8.83
CA ASN A 199 15.84 6.14 10.04
C ASN A 199 16.59 4.97 10.70
N LEU A 200 16.26 3.72 10.38
CA LEU A 200 16.83 2.56 11.06
C LEU A 200 18.32 2.36 10.72
N PRO A 201 19.17 2.01 11.70
CA PRO A 201 20.58 1.74 11.45
C PRO A 201 20.78 0.36 10.79
N THR A 202 21.36 0.34 9.59
CA THR A 202 21.50 -0.87 8.76
C THR A 202 22.48 -1.92 9.31
N ARG A 203 23.24 -1.60 10.35
CA ARG A 203 24.14 -2.54 11.04
C ARG A 203 23.40 -3.58 11.89
N LEU A 204 22.17 -3.29 12.33
CA LEU A 204 21.40 -4.17 13.20
C LEU A 204 20.60 -5.20 12.40
N VAL A 205 20.54 -6.43 12.90
CA VAL A 205 19.78 -7.52 12.26
C VAL A 205 18.28 -7.22 12.27
N SER A 206 17.75 -6.78 13.40
CA SER A 206 16.35 -6.32 13.59
C SER A 206 15.96 -5.22 12.60
N SER A 207 16.85 -4.26 12.35
CA SER A 207 16.65 -3.20 11.36
C SER A 207 16.60 -3.75 9.94
N LYS A 208 17.48 -4.69 9.59
CA LYS A 208 17.41 -5.38 8.29
C LYS A 208 16.11 -6.17 8.13
N ILE A 209 15.68 -6.89 9.17
CA ILE A 209 14.41 -7.62 9.16
C ILE A 209 13.25 -6.66 8.92
N ALA A 210 13.20 -5.51 9.62
CA ALA A 210 12.19 -4.48 9.41
C ALA A 210 12.19 -4.01 7.94
N ILE A 211 13.36 -3.63 7.42
CA ILE A 211 13.49 -3.13 6.05
C ILE A 211 13.04 -4.19 5.03
N TYR A 212 13.53 -5.44 5.12
CA TYR A 212 13.12 -6.51 4.20
C TYR A 212 11.63 -6.83 4.30
N THR A 213 11.07 -6.80 5.50
CA THR A 213 9.64 -7.06 5.73
C THR A 213 8.77 -5.99 5.07
N THR A 214 9.22 -4.74 5.09
CA THR A 214 8.55 -3.62 4.40
C THR A 214 8.47 -3.84 2.89
N LEU A 215 9.44 -4.52 2.27
CA LEU A 215 9.44 -4.82 0.82
C LEU A 215 8.38 -5.87 0.41
N VAL A 216 7.86 -6.65 1.37
CA VAL A 216 6.84 -7.67 1.07
C VAL A 216 5.46 -7.04 0.86
N GLY A 217 5.18 -5.94 1.57
CA GLY A 217 3.87 -5.29 1.59
C GLY A 217 3.39 -4.80 0.22
N PRO A 218 4.20 -4.02 -0.52
CA PRO A 218 3.90 -3.60 -1.88
C PRO A 218 3.56 -4.75 -2.83
N ILE A 219 4.33 -5.83 -2.82
CA ILE A 219 4.10 -6.99 -3.69
C ILE A 219 2.68 -7.53 -3.50
N ALA A 220 2.22 -7.63 -2.24
CA ALA A 220 0.87 -8.07 -1.90
C ALA A 220 -0.21 -7.04 -2.31
N LYS A 221 0.03 -5.75 -2.06
CA LYS A 221 -0.93 -4.68 -2.35
C LYS A 221 -1.10 -4.42 -3.85
N TYR A 222 -0.06 -4.60 -4.66
CA TYR A 222 -0.11 -4.41 -6.10
C TYR A 222 -1.09 -5.36 -6.79
N ALA A 223 -1.05 -6.65 -6.45
CA ALA A 223 -1.99 -7.63 -6.99
C ALA A 223 -3.45 -7.29 -6.60
N LEU A 224 -3.66 -6.83 -5.35
CA LEU A 224 -4.99 -6.41 -4.86
C LEU A 224 -5.52 -5.18 -5.60
N ILE A 225 -4.68 -4.17 -5.85
CA ILE A 225 -5.07 -2.93 -6.55
C ILE A 225 -5.31 -3.19 -8.03
N ALA A 226 -4.55 -4.11 -8.65
CA ALA A 226 -4.74 -4.49 -10.05
C ALA A 226 -6.03 -5.28 -10.27
N THR A 227 -6.50 -6.04 -9.28
CA THR A 227 -7.65 -6.95 -9.42
C THR A 227 -8.95 -6.25 -9.87
N PRO A 228 -9.42 -5.15 -9.25
CA PRO A 228 -10.59 -4.41 -9.75
C PRO A 228 -10.42 -3.90 -11.18
N ILE A 229 -9.21 -3.49 -11.56
CA ILE A 229 -8.88 -2.99 -12.91
C ILE A 229 -8.98 -4.14 -13.91
N ALA A 230 -8.35 -5.27 -13.63
CA ALA A 230 -8.39 -6.47 -14.47
C ALA A 230 -9.85 -6.90 -14.71
N HIS A 231 -10.66 -6.99 -13.65
CA HIS A 231 -12.09 -7.29 -13.78
C HIS A 231 -12.87 -6.20 -14.54
N ALA A 232 -12.49 -4.93 -14.44
CA ALA A 232 -13.13 -3.86 -15.21
C ALA A 232 -12.79 -3.95 -16.71
N ILE A 233 -11.54 -4.28 -17.05
CA ILE A 233 -11.08 -4.48 -18.44
C ILE A 233 -11.73 -5.72 -19.04
N GLU A 234 -11.71 -6.86 -18.34
CA GLU A 234 -12.32 -8.12 -18.79
C GLU A 234 -13.83 -7.97 -19.05
N ARG A 235 -14.53 -7.15 -18.25
CA ARG A 235 -15.95 -6.85 -18.48
C ARG A 235 -16.21 -5.95 -19.70
N ARG A 236 -15.22 -5.17 -20.14
CA ARG A 236 -15.32 -4.33 -21.35
C ARG A 236 -14.90 -5.07 -22.62
N LEU A 237 -14.11 -6.14 -22.50
CA LEU A 237 -13.80 -7.03 -23.61
C LEU A 237 -15.07 -7.82 -23.98
N PRO A 238 -15.53 -7.78 -25.24
CA PRO A 238 -16.66 -8.59 -25.70
C PRO A 238 -16.41 -10.08 -25.43
N ARG A 239 -17.46 -10.83 -25.12
CA ARG A 239 -17.50 -12.31 -25.01
C ARG A 239 -17.09 -13.00 -26.32
N TYR A 240 -15.84 -12.89 -26.75
CA TYR A 240 -15.35 -13.58 -27.94
C TYR A 240 -14.55 -14.85 -27.61
N TYR A 241 -14.30 -15.16 -26.33
CA TYR A 241 -13.44 -16.29 -25.93
C TYR A 241 -14.10 -17.37 -25.06
N ASN A 242 -15.41 -17.30 -24.80
CA ASN A 242 -16.11 -18.31 -23.99
C ASN A 242 -16.73 -19.48 -24.79
N ASN A 243 -16.35 -19.64 -26.07
CA ASN A 243 -16.82 -20.75 -26.93
C ASN A 243 -15.67 -21.65 -27.45
N SER A 244 -14.47 -21.60 -26.87
CA SER A 244 -13.37 -22.48 -27.27
C SER A 244 -12.61 -23.06 -26.08
N SER A 245 -13.30 -23.89 -25.30
CA SER A 245 -12.74 -25.00 -24.50
C SER A 245 -13.87 -25.76 -23.85
#